data_AF-A0A7V2CVK5-F1
#
_entry.id   AF-A0A7V2CVK5-F1
#
_cell.length_a   1.000
_cell.length_b   1.000
_cell.length_c   1.000
_cell.angle_alpha   90.00
_cell.angle_beta   90.00
_cell.angle_gamma   90.00
#
_symmetry.space_group_name_H-M   'P 1'
#
loop_
_entity.id
_entity.type
_entity.pdbx_description
1 polymer ?
#
loop_
_entity_poly.entity_id
_entity_poly.type
_entity_poly.pdbx_seq_one_letter_code
_entity_poly.pdbx_strand_id
1 'polypeptide(L)'
;DQEIREGTQGIRSRNLLTFHDAFPYFAERYGFKVVAVFEPFPGKEPSPKYLRELRRTAQEKGVRALFSEPGGSARVIESMAADLGLPVAVIDPLDLGEATPEFYERGMRGNLEALRGALHGD
;
A
#
# COMPACT_ATOMS: atom_id res chain seq x y z
N ASP A 1 -12.61 14.52 -2.09
CA ASP A 1 -12.25 13.97 -3.42
C ASP A 1 -11.22 14.82 -4.15
N GLN A 2 -11.56 16.07 -4.49
CA GLN A 2 -10.68 16.97 -5.24
C GLN A 2 -9.27 17.05 -4.64
N GLU A 3 -9.17 17.25 -3.33
CA GLU A 3 -7.90 17.27 -2.58
C GLU A 3 -7.03 16.03 -2.84
N ILE A 4 -7.62 14.82 -2.81
CA ILE A 4 -6.89 13.57 -3.04
C ILE A 4 -6.51 13.42 -4.52
N ARG A 5 -7.41 13.81 -5.43
CA ARG A 5 -7.15 13.77 -6.86
C ARG A 5 -5.98 14.68 -7.25
N GLU A 6 -6.00 15.92 -6.81
CA GLU A 6 -4.92 16.88 -7.07
C GLU A 6 -3.63 16.44 -6.35
N GLY A 7 -3.76 15.97 -5.12
CA GLY A 7 -2.61 15.56 -4.32
C GLY A 7 -1.83 14.38 -4.88
N THR A 8 -2.51 13.48 -5.59
CA THR A 8 -1.91 12.30 -6.22
C THR A 8 -1.36 12.58 -7.62
N GLN A 9 -1.66 13.71 -8.28
CA GLN A 9 -1.18 14.01 -9.64
C GLN A 9 0.36 14.08 -9.73
N GLY A 10 1.03 14.58 -8.69
CA GLY A 10 2.49 14.69 -8.63
C GLY A 10 3.23 13.35 -8.51
N ILE A 11 2.53 12.25 -8.21
CA ILE A 11 3.15 10.94 -8.02
C ILE A 11 3.41 10.29 -9.39
N ARG A 12 4.67 9.98 -9.70
CA ARG A 12 5.05 9.31 -10.96
C ARG A 12 4.91 7.80 -10.89
N SER A 13 5.28 7.18 -9.76
CA SER A 13 5.12 5.74 -9.58
C SER A 13 3.68 5.39 -9.25
N ARG A 14 3.02 4.63 -10.14
CA ARG A 14 1.60 4.27 -10.00
C ARG A 14 1.35 2.84 -9.57
N ASN A 15 2.39 2.01 -9.46
CA ASN A 15 2.26 0.61 -9.09
C ASN A 15 2.36 0.45 -7.57
N LEU A 16 1.32 -0.16 -6.99
CA LEU A 16 1.21 -0.42 -5.57
C LEU A 16 1.36 -1.92 -5.31
N LEU A 17 2.15 -2.25 -4.28
CA LEU A 17 2.13 -3.55 -3.63
C LEU A 17 1.55 -3.36 -2.24
N THR A 18 0.37 -3.91 -1.99
CA THR A 18 -0.36 -3.72 -0.73
C THR A 18 -0.30 -4.97 0.14
N PHE A 19 -0.57 -4.82 1.43
CA PHE A 19 -0.64 -5.95 2.36
C PHE A 19 -1.83 -6.85 2.03
N HIS A 20 -3.05 -6.30 2.06
CA HIS A 20 -4.27 -6.95 1.57
C HIS A 20 -4.83 -6.25 0.31
N ASP A 21 -5.79 -6.90 -0.33
CA ASP A 21 -6.46 -6.40 -1.55
C ASP A 21 -7.59 -5.38 -1.25
N ALA A 22 -7.28 -4.35 -0.47
CA ALA A 22 -8.28 -3.36 -0.02
C ALA A 22 -8.39 -2.09 -0.90
N PHE A 23 -7.41 -1.87 -1.79
CA PHE A 23 -7.26 -0.62 -2.53
C PHE A 23 -7.65 -0.60 -4.04
N PRO A 24 -8.26 -1.64 -4.68
CA PRO A 24 -8.61 -1.57 -6.10
C PRO A 24 -9.42 -0.33 -6.53
N TYR A 25 -10.47 0.05 -5.79
CA TYR A 25 -11.29 1.23 -6.12
C TYR A 25 -10.55 2.56 -5.93
N PHE A 26 -9.73 2.66 -4.87
CA PHE A 26 -8.86 3.82 -4.67
C PHE A 26 -7.88 3.94 -5.84
N ALA A 27 -7.28 2.80 -6.24
CA ALA A 27 -6.32 2.76 -7.31
C ALA A 27 -6.94 3.19 -8.64
N GLU A 28 -8.11 2.66 -8.99
CA GLU A 28 -8.85 3.07 -10.18
C GLU A 28 -9.18 4.57 -10.16
N ARG A 29 -9.71 5.09 -9.05
CA ARG A 29 -10.17 6.49 -8.94
C ARG A 29 -9.06 7.53 -9.07
N TYR A 30 -7.86 7.20 -8.60
CA TYR A 30 -6.71 8.11 -8.51
C TYR A 30 -5.52 7.71 -9.42
N GLY A 31 -5.72 6.76 -10.34
CA GLY A 31 -4.76 6.42 -11.38
C GLY A 31 -3.58 5.55 -10.94
N PHE A 32 -3.74 4.78 -9.85
CA PHE A 32 -2.79 3.75 -9.44
C PHE A 32 -3.20 2.37 -9.99
N LYS A 33 -2.32 1.39 -9.79
CA LYS A 33 -2.57 -0.02 -10.08
C LYS A 33 -2.04 -0.86 -8.92
N VAL A 34 -2.90 -1.67 -8.30
CA VAL A 34 -2.44 -2.74 -7.41
C VAL A 34 -1.86 -3.84 -8.30
N VAL A 35 -0.54 -3.96 -8.31
CA VAL A 35 0.17 -4.94 -9.17
C VAL A 35 0.51 -6.23 -8.43
N ALA A 36 0.41 -6.19 -7.10
CA ALA A 36 0.82 -7.24 -6.21
C ALA A 36 0.13 -7.05 -4.85
N VAL A 37 -0.21 -8.16 -4.19
CA VAL A 37 -0.78 -8.20 -2.84
C VAL A 37 0.06 -9.17 -2.04
N PHE A 38 0.49 -8.80 -0.84
CA PHE A 38 1.35 -9.66 -0.05
C PHE A 38 0.58 -10.84 0.55
N GLU A 39 -0.53 -10.56 1.23
CA GLU A 39 -1.41 -11.51 1.89
C GLU A 39 -2.74 -11.57 1.13
N PRO A 40 -2.83 -12.35 0.04
CA PRO A 40 -4.08 -12.47 -0.74
C PRO A 40 -5.20 -13.19 0.03
N PHE A 41 -4.86 -13.91 1.11
CA PHE A 41 -5.81 -14.61 1.96
C PHE A 41 -5.56 -14.25 3.43
N PRO A 42 -6.54 -13.64 4.13
CA PRO A 42 -6.37 -13.23 5.51
C PRO A 42 -5.99 -14.38 6.45
N GLY A 43 -5.07 -14.09 7.37
CA GLY A 43 -4.51 -15.02 8.34
C GLY A 43 -3.58 -16.09 7.76
N LYS A 44 -3.13 -15.96 6.50
CA LYS A 44 -2.29 -16.98 5.85
C LYS A 44 -1.00 -16.38 5.32
N GLU A 45 0.09 -16.78 5.96
CA GLU A 45 1.42 -16.46 5.46
C GLU A 45 1.64 -17.00 4.03
N PRO A 46 2.27 -16.20 3.15
CA PRO A 46 2.51 -16.64 1.78
C PRO A 46 3.59 -17.72 1.70
N SER A 47 3.43 -18.65 0.77
CA SER A 47 4.45 -19.69 0.55
C SER A 47 5.78 -19.08 0.04
N PRO A 48 6.93 -19.73 0.29
CA PRO A 48 8.22 -19.27 -0.27
C PRO A 48 8.23 -19.16 -1.80
N LYS A 49 7.43 -19.98 -2.49
CA LYS A 49 7.27 -19.89 -3.95
C LYS A 49 6.58 -18.58 -4.33
N TYR A 50 5.50 -18.26 -3.65
CA TYR A 50 4.75 -17.02 -3.87
C TYR A 50 5.61 -15.79 -3.58
N LEU A 51 6.37 -15.79 -2.49
CA LEU A 51 7.28 -14.68 -2.15
C LEU A 51 8.31 -14.40 -3.26
N ARG A 52 8.83 -15.44 -3.92
CA ARG A 52 9.74 -15.26 -5.08
C ARG A 52 9.02 -14.64 -6.28
N GLU A 53 7.80 -15.08 -6.56
CA GLU A 53 6.98 -14.53 -7.64
C GLU A 53 6.59 -13.06 -7.36
N LEU A 54 6.28 -12.77 -6.11
CA LEU A 54 5.95 -11.44 -5.61
C LEU A 54 7.16 -10.49 -5.76
N ARG A 55 8.34 -10.92 -5.31
CA ARG A 55 9.59 -10.14 -5.47
C ARG A 55 9.90 -9.86 -6.93
N ARG A 56 9.77 -10.87 -7.80
CA ARG A 56 9.95 -10.70 -9.24
C ARG A 56 8.97 -9.67 -9.81
N THR A 57 7.69 -9.79 -9.46
CA THR A 57 6.64 -8.85 -9.92
C THR A 57 6.93 -7.43 -9.45
N ALA A 58 7.32 -7.25 -8.19
CA ALA A 58 7.69 -5.96 -7.63
C ALA A 58 8.85 -5.31 -8.40
N GLN A 59 9.89 -6.09 -8.73
CA GLN A 59 11.03 -5.62 -9.52
C GLN A 59 10.64 -5.28 -10.96
N GLU A 60 9.95 -6.19 -11.66
CA GLU A 60 9.52 -6.00 -13.06
C GLU A 60 8.57 -4.80 -13.24
N LYS A 61 7.75 -4.52 -12.23
CA LYS A 61 6.81 -3.40 -12.23
C LYS A 61 7.38 -2.13 -11.60
N GLY A 62 8.62 -2.14 -11.11
CA GLY A 62 9.25 -0.97 -10.50
C GLY A 62 8.50 -0.47 -9.26
N VAL A 63 7.96 -1.38 -8.45
CA VAL A 63 7.31 -1.05 -7.17
C VAL A 63 8.34 -0.39 -6.25
N ARG A 64 7.93 0.69 -5.59
CA ARG A 64 8.82 1.52 -4.77
C ARG A 64 8.73 1.23 -3.27
N ALA A 65 7.60 0.70 -2.81
CA ALA A 65 7.33 0.40 -1.41
C ALA A 65 6.31 -0.74 -1.26
N LEU A 66 6.39 -1.43 -0.13
CA LEU A 66 5.32 -2.28 0.39
C LEU A 66 4.40 -1.41 1.25
N PHE A 67 3.12 -1.40 0.92
CA PHE A 67 2.09 -0.66 1.65
C PHE A 67 1.40 -1.56 2.66
N SER A 68 1.76 -1.42 3.93
CA SER A 68 1.13 -2.11 5.06
C SER A 68 -0.09 -1.37 5.60
N GLU A 69 -0.80 -1.99 6.54
CA GLU A 69 -1.99 -1.44 7.19
C GLU A 69 -1.73 -1.19 8.68
N PRO A 70 -2.47 -0.28 9.33
CA PRO A 70 -2.38 -0.07 10.77
C PRO A 70 -2.68 -1.35 11.56
N GLY A 71 -1.99 -1.54 12.69
CA GLY A 71 -2.22 -2.68 13.59
C GLY A 71 -1.62 -4.02 13.13
N GLY A 72 -0.98 -4.07 11.97
CA GLY A 72 -0.22 -5.25 11.54
C GLY A 72 0.96 -5.56 12.48
N SER A 73 1.32 -6.83 12.60
CA SER A 73 2.47 -7.27 13.40
C SER A 73 3.76 -6.69 12.83
N ALA A 74 4.44 -5.83 13.59
CA ALA A 74 5.70 -5.20 13.17
C ALA A 74 6.74 -6.23 12.70
N ARG A 75 6.85 -7.36 13.41
CA ARG A 75 7.78 -8.45 13.06
C ARG A 75 7.46 -9.05 11.69
N VAL A 76 6.18 -9.23 11.37
CA VAL A 76 5.74 -9.77 10.08
C VAL A 76 6.09 -8.76 9.00
N ILE A 77 5.67 -7.50 9.16
CA ILE A 77 5.94 -6.40 8.23
C ILE A 77 7.46 -6.22 7.97
N GLU A 78 8.29 -6.26 9.00
CA GLU A 78 9.75 -6.14 8.90
C GLU A 78 10.37 -7.30 8.11
N SER A 79 9.95 -8.54 8.41
CA SER A 79 10.41 -9.72 7.68
C SER A 79 10.06 -9.64 6.19
N MET A 80 8.85 -9.16 5.89
CA MET A 80 8.37 -9.01 4.52
C MET A 80 9.16 -7.97 3.74
N ALA A 81 9.38 -6.81 4.36
CA ALA A 81 10.17 -5.73 3.79
C ALA A 81 11.59 -6.21 3.47
N ALA A 82 12.19 -6.99 4.38
CA ALA A 82 13.51 -7.58 4.20
C ALA A 82 13.53 -8.57 3.02
N ASP A 83 12.54 -9.45 2.92
CA ASP A 83 12.46 -10.45 1.83
C ASP A 83 12.28 -9.80 0.45
N LEU A 84 11.53 -8.71 0.38
CA LEU A 84 11.27 -7.96 -0.85
C LEU A 84 12.37 -6.93 -1.17
N GLY A 85 13.14 -6.50 -0.17
CA GLY A 85 14.10 -5.41 -0.30
C GLY A 85 13.43 -4.06 -0.58
N LEU A 86 12.23 -3.85 -0.04
CA LEU A 86 11.43 -2.64 -0.23
C LEU A 86 11.24 -1.91 1.10
N PRO A 87 11.23 -0.56 1.11
CA PRO A 87 10.77 0.18 2.28
C PRO A 87 9.28 -0.07 2.51
N VAL A 88 8.84 0.15 3.76
CA VAL A 88 7.43 0.04 4.15
C VAL A 88 6.84 1.42 4.33
N ALA A 89 5.62 1.59 3.86
CA ALA A 89 4.76 2.71 4.21
C ALA A 89 3.40 2.20 4.66
N VAL A 90 2.70 2.96 5.49
CA VAL A 90 1.39 2.57 6.02
C VAL A 90 0.30 3.34 5.28
N ILE A 91 -0.68 2.62 4.73
CA ILE A 91 -1.95 3.17 4.25
C ILE A 91 -3.09 2.41 4.92
N ASP A 92 -4.12 3.14 5.29
CA ASP A 92 -5.24 2.65 6.08
C ASP A 92 -6.44 2.36 5.17
N PRO A 93 -7.00 1.14 5.17
CA PRO A 93 -8.24 0.83 4.46
C PRO A 93 -9.49 1.50 5.08
N LEU A 94 -9.34 2.14 6.26
CA LEU A 94 -10.37 2.89 6.98
C LEU A 94 -11.52 2.01 7.47
N ASP A 95 -11.23 0.76 7.79
CA ASP A 95 -12.20 -0.23 8.30
C ASP A 95 -12.15 -0.39 9.83
N LEU A 96 -11.10 0.13 10.48
CA LEU A 96 -10.90 0.10 11.92
C LEU A 96 -10.74 1.52 12.50
N GLY A 97 -11.55 1.85 13.50
CA GLY A 97 -11.44 3.11 14.23
C GLY A 97 -12.75 3.61 14.79
N GLU A 98 -12.70 4.71 15.54
CA GLU A 98 -13.89 5.39 16.03
C GLU A 98 -14.59 6.14 14.90
N ALA A 99 -15.89 5.90 14.73
CA ALA A 99 -16.70 6.53 13.69
C ALA A 99 -17.04 7.99 14.02
N THR A 100 -16.04 8.87 13.97
CA THR A 100 -16.22 10.33 14.06
C THR A 100 -16.46 10.93 12.67
N PRO A 101 -17.11 12.11 12.56
CA PRO A 101 -17.32 12.77 11.27
C PRO A 101 -16.02 13.00 10.47
N GLU A 102 -14.90 13.17 11.16
CA GLU A 102 -13.58 13.46 10.57
C GLU A 102 -12.77 12.20 10.25
N PHE A 103 -13.20 11.02 10.72
CA PHE A 103 -12.42 9.77 10.62
C PHE A 103 -11.99 9.49 9.19
N TYR A 104 -12.95 9.47 8.26
CA TYR A 104 -12.69 9.18 6.86
C TYR A 104 -11.77 10.21 6.22
N GLU A 105 -12.04 11.51 6.42
CA GLU A 105 -11.26 12.57 5.78
C GLU A 105 -9.82 12.62 6.30
N ARG A 106 -9.63 12.47 7.61
CA ARG A 106 -8.31 12.42 8.23
C ARG A 106 -7.52 11.21 7.73
N GLY A 107 -8.17 10.04 7.64
CA GLY A 107 -7.57 8.82 7.12
C GLY A 107 -7.15 8.95 5.64
N MET A 108 -8.04 9.49 4.79
CA MET A 108 -7.72 9.73 3.38
C MET A 108 -6.55 10.70 3.18
N ARG A 109 -6.45 11.75 4.01
CA ARG A 109 -5.29 12.67 4.01
C ARG A 109 -4.01 11.97 4.47
N GLY A 110 -4.09 11.15 5.52
CA GLY A 110 -2.96 10.33 5.97
C GLY A 110 -2.44 9.40 4.87
N ASN A 111 -3.35 8.73 4.15
CA ASN A 111 -3.01 7.88 3.01
C ASN A 111 -2.33 8.65 1.88
N LEU A 112 -2.80 9.86 1.57
CA LEU A 112 -2.18 10.72 0.58
C LEU A 112 -0.72 11.07 0.95
N GLU A 113 -0.49 11.45 2.21
CA GLU A 113 0.86 11.78 2.68
C GLU A 113 1.79 10.57 2.70
N ALA A 114 1.29 9.40 3.09
CA ALA A 114 2.04 8.15 3.01
C ALA A 114 2.41 7.78 1.56
N LEU A 115 1.46 7.90 0.63
CA LEU A 115 1.69 7.67 -0.80
C LEU A 115 2.72 8.65 -1.36
N ARG A 116 2.63 9.94 -1.00
CA ARG A 116 3.64 10.94 -1.40
C ARG A 116 5.01 10.56 -0.87
N GLY A 117 5.15 10.33 0.43
CA GLY A 117 6.44 9.99 1.04
C GLY A 117 7.08 8.74 0.43
N ALA A 118 6.28 7.71 0.15
CA ALA A 118 6.76 6.43 -0.37
C ALA A 118 7.03 6.42 -1.88
N LEU A 119 6.29 7.22 -2.66
CA LEU A 119 6.29 7.19 -4.12
C LEU A 119 6.85 8.45 -4.77
N HIS A 120 7.38 9.38 -3.97
CA HIS A 120 8.08 10.55 -4.49
C HIS A 120 9.21 10.07 -5.43
N GLY A 121 9.16 10.57 -6.67
CA GLY A 121 10.26 10.38 -7.61
C GLY A 121 11.37 11.37 -7.27
N ASP A 122 12.62 10.93 -7.43
CA ASP A 122 13.73 11.86 -7.63
C ASP A 122 13.50 12.68 -8.93
#